data_AF-A0A382WH83-F1
#
_entry.id   AF-A0A382WH83-F1
#
_cell.length_a   1.000
_cell.length_b   1.000
_cell.length_c   1.000
_cell.angle_alpha   90.00
_cell.angle_beta   90.00
_cell.angle_gamma   90.00
#
_symmetry.space_group_name_H-M   'P 1'
#
loop_
_entity.id
_entity.type
_entity.pdbx_description
1 polymer ?
#
loop_
_entity_poly.entity_id
_entity_poly.type
_entity_poly.pdbx_seq_one_letter_code
_entity_poly.pdbx_strand_id
1 'polypeptide(L)'
;KNFNWRLPSEDSIWLEHQIANICNTQEYYGIKFDETKAVELYTELAKKRDELEGELKEIFGSWIINEGTRRNELYSKVKIIEFNPNSRQHIAKRLKELRGWEPKEFTPTGEAKVDESILSKLKFPEAQKMTEYLMLNKRISQLAEGEQAWLKLVKNGRIHGRVNTMGAATSRCSHATPNLAQVPNSNAPFGTACRSLFTSDRGEKLLGVDVSGLELRCLSHYLSLYDDGEYGKKLLSEDIHTVNQEAAGLATRDQAKTFIYGFLYGAGDQKIGEIVG
;
A
#
# COMPACT_ATOMS: atom_id res chain seq x y z
N LYS A 1 -9.23 -28.54 19.89
CA LYS A 1 -8.02 -28.87 19.11
C LYS A 1 -6.85 -28.92 20.08
N ASN A 2 -6.32 -30.10 20.36
CA ASN A 2 -5.16 -30.29 21.24
C ASN A 2 -3.93 -29.71 20.54
N PHE A 3 -3.61 -28.44 20.82
CA PHE A 3 -2.32 -27.89 20.43
C PHE A 3 -1.27 -28.49 21.35
N ASN A 4 -0.58 -29.51 20.85
CA ASN A 4 0.62 -30.04 21.48
C ASN A 4 1.72 -28.99 21.23
N TRP A 5 1.73 -27.91 22.00
CA TRP A 5 2.74 -26.86 21.88
C TRP A 5 4.09 -27.48 22.25
N ARG A 6 4.90 -27.81 21.23
CA ARG A 6 6.34 -27.94 21.47
C ARG A 6 6.82 -26.56 21.90
N LEU A 7 7.43 -26.48 23.09
CA LEU A 7 8.13 -25.27 23.51
C LEU A 7 9.15 -24.90 22.41
N PRO A 8 9.33 -23.61 22.10
CA PRO A 8 10.36 -23.18 21.15
C PRO A 8 11.74 -23.64 21.64
N SER A 9 12.66 -23.87 20.71
CA SER A 9 14.04 -24.20 21.07
C SER A 9 14.70 -23.05 21.82
N GLU A 10 15.70 -23.36 22.64
CA GLU A 10 16.50 -22.36 23.35
C GLU A 10 17.10 -21.34 22.37
N ASP A 11 17.60 -21.79 21.22
CA ASP A 11 18.12 -20.94 20.15
C ASP A 11 17.07 -19.95 19.62
N SER A 12 15.84 -20.40 19.40
CA SER A 12 14.76 -19.52 18.94
C SER A 12 14.37 -18.48 19.98
N ILE A 13 14.35 -18.88 21.26
CA ILE A 13 14.10 -17.95 22.37
C ILE A 13 15.19 -16.89 22.41
N TRP A 14 16.46 -17.31 22.36
CA TRP A 14 17.59 -16.40 22.47
C TRP A 14 17.67 -15.44 21.27
N LEU A 15 17.49 -15.97 20.05
CA LEU A 15 17.45 -15.18 18.82
C LEU A 15 16.37 -14.09 18.90
N GLU A 16 15.17 -14.43 19.38
CA GLU A 16 14.07 -13.47 19.48
C GLU A 16 14.37 -12.35 20.49
N HIS A 17 15.01 -12.68 21.63
CA HIS A 17 15.44 -11.65 22.59
C HIS A 17 16.52 -10.73 22.00
N GLN A 18 17.43 -11.27 21.17
CA GLN A 18 18.41 -10.45 20.47
C GLN A 18 17.75 -9.52 19.45
N ILE A 19 16.83 -10.04 18.64
CA ILE A 19 16.07 -9.25 17.66
C ILE A 19 15.30 -8.14 18.38
N ALA A 20 14.62 -8.46 19.49
CA ALA A 20 13.92 -7.48 20.30
C ALA A 20 14.86 -6.37 20.82
N ASN A 21 16.05 -6.71 21.30
CA ASN A 21 17.03 -5.70 21.73
C ASN A 21 17.50 -4.80 20.57
N ILE A 22 17.72 -5.36 19.38
CA ILE A 22 18.07 -4.58 18.18
C ILE A 22 16.92 -3.66 17.79
N CYS A 23 15.69 -4.16 17.74
CA CYS A 23 14.50 -3.37 17.41
C CYS A 23 14.25 -2.26 18.44
N ASN A 24 14.38 -2.54 19.74
CA ASN A 24 14.28 -1.52 20.79
C ASN A 24 15.34 -0.42 20.63
N THR A 25 16.57 -0.80 20.27
CA THR A 25 17.65 0.15 20.00
C THR A 25 17.33 0.99 18.76
N GLN A 26 16.83 0.38 17.69
CA GLN A 26 16.37 1.06 16.48
C GLN A 26 15.24 2.05 16.78
N GLU A 27 14.25 1.67 17.59
CA GLU A 27 13.15 2.54 18.03
C GLU A 27 13.66 3.71 18.87
N TYR A 28 14.57 3.44 19.81
CA TYR A 28 15.14 4.47 20.68
C TYR A 28 15.87 5.55 19.88
N TYR A 29 16.73 5.14 18.94
CA TYR A 29 17.41 6.10 18.07
C TYR A 29 16.43 6.76 17.09
N GLY A 30 15.52 6.01 16.47
CA GLY A 30 14.65 6.51 15.41
C GLY A 30 15.41 6.94 14.16
N ILE A 31 14.69 7.41 13.14
CA ILE A 31 15.26 7.90 11.88
C ILE A 31 15.13 9.42 11.78
N LYS A 32 16.17 10.10 11.29
CA LYS A 32 16.14 11.55 11.08
C LYS A 32 15.10 11.91 10.01
N PHE A 33 14.31 12.94 10.29
CA PHE A 33 13.24 13.40 9.42
C PHE A 33 13.37 14.91 9.13
N ASP A 34 13.27 15.28 7.86
CA ASP A 34 13.36 16.66 7.37
C ASP A 34 11.97 17.32 7.41
N GLU A 35 11.64 17.93 8.56
CA GLU A 35 10.34 18.57 8.81
C GLU A 35 10.07 19.73 7.85
N THR A 36 11.09 20.50 7.49
CA THR A 36 10.94 21.65 6.59
C THR A 36 10.51 21.18 5.19
N LYS A 37 11.22 20.21 4.60
CA LYS A 37 10.81 19.64 3.31
C LYS A 37 9.48 18.90 3.38
N ALA A 38 9.15 18.31 4.53
CA ALA A 38 7.86 17.66 4.72
C ALA A 38 6.70 18.66 4.68
N VAL A 39 6.86 19.83 5.29
CA VAL A 39 5.86 20.91 5.23
C VAL A 39 5.75 21.51 3.82
N GLU A 40 6.87 21.69 3.13
CA GLU A 40 6.87 22.14 1.72
C GLU A 40 6.13 21.15 0.82
N LEU A 41 6.45 19.85 0.94
CA LEU A 41 5.77 18.79 0.19
C LEU A 41 4.28 18.74 0.54
N TYR A 42 3.91 18.84 1.81
CA TYR A 42 2.51 18.88 2.22
C TYR A 42 1.77 20.05 1.56
N THR A 43 2.38 21.24 1.54
CA THR A 43 1.79 22.44 0.95
C THR A 43 1.54 22.25 -0.56
N GLU A 44 2.51 21.67 -1.29
CA GLU A 44 2.36 21.35 -2.71
C GLU A 44 1.23 20.36 -2.95
N LEU A 45 1.19 19.27 -2.18
CA LEU A 45 0.18 18.23 -2.32
C LEU A 45 -1.21 18.72 -1.96
N ALA A 46 -1.34 19.49 -0.87
CA ALA A 46 -2.61 20.06 -0.42
C ALA A 46 -3.17 21.02 -1.47
N LYS A 47 -2.32 21.89 -2.05
CA LYS A 47 -2.74 22.78 -3.15
C LYS A 47 -3.29 21.99 -4.34
N LYS A 48 -2.57 20.96 -4.80
CA LYS A 48 -3.02 20.10 -5.91
C LYS A 48 -4.32 19.36 -5.58
N ARG A 49 -4.45 18.87 -4.34
CA ARG A 49 -5.68 18.22 -3.86
C ARG A 49 -6.86 19.18 -3.92
N ASP A 50 -6.70 20.40 -3.41
CA ASP A 50 -7.79 21.37 -3.31
C ASP A 50 -8.24 21.86 -4.71
N GLU A 51 -7.30 22.03 -5.64
CA GLU A 51 -7.57 22.31 -7.06
C GLU A 51 -8.41 21.18 -7.69
N LEU A 52 -7.96 19.92 -7.54
CA LEU A 52 -8.69 18.75 -8.04
C LEU A 52 -10.05 18.57 -7.36
N GLU A 53 -10.15 18.87 -6.05
CA GLU A 53 -11.42 18.82 -5.34
C GLU A 53 -12.45 19.80 -5.92
N GLY A 54 -12.01 21.02 -6.24
CA GLY A 54 -12.84 22.02 -6.92
C GLY A 54 -13.35 21.51 -8.26
N GLU A 55 -12.44 21.05 -9.12
CA GLU A 55 -12.80 20.50 -10.44
C GLU A 55 -13.77 19.31 -10.33
N LEU A 56 -13.51 18.39 -9.41
CA LEU A 56 -14.36 17.21 -9.21
C LEU A 56 -15.76 17.59 -8.71
N LYS A 57 -15.86 18.60 -7.84
CA LYS A 57 -17.16 19.12 -7.38
C LYS A 57 -17.92 19.80 -8.51
N GLU A 58 -17.25 20.53 -9.40
CA GLU A 58 -17.88 21.13 -10.57
C GLU A 58 -18.39 20.07 -11.54
N ILE A 59 -17.58 19.03 -11.82
CA ILE A 59 -17.95 17.99 -12.77
C ILE A 59 -19.08 17.10 -12.25
N PHE A 60 -19.00 16.68 -10.99
CA PHE A 60 -19.97 15.75 -10.41
C PHE A 60 -21.19 16.45 -9.79
N GLY A 61 -21.07 17.73 -9.44
CA GLY A 61 -22.15 18.57 -8.94
C GLY A 61 -22.83 18.06 -7.66
N SER A 62 -23.88 18.78 -7.25
CA SER A 62 -24.71 18.43 -6.09
C SER A 62 -25.98 17.69 -6.50
N TRP A 63 -26.60 16.97 -5.58
CA TRP A 63 -27.90 16.33 -5.81
C TRP A 63 -28.81 16.48 -4.61
N ILE A 64 -30.10 16.29 -4.83
CA ILE A 64 -31.12 16.40 -3.79
C ILE A 64 -31.50 15.00 -3.32
N ILE A 65 -31.53 14.79 -2.00
CA ILE A 65 -32.13 13.62 -1.37
C ILE A 65 -33.40 14.05 -0.65
N ASN A 66 -34.48 13.31 -0.86
CA ASN A 66 -35.71 13.48 -0.09
C ASN A 66 -35.60 12.64 1.19
N GLU A 67 -35.60 13.29 2.36
CA GLU A 67 -35.53 12.64 3.68
C GLU A 67 -36.92 12.23 4.21
N GLY A 68 -37.96 12.35 3.38
CA GLY A 68 -39.34 11.97 3.68
C GLY A 68 -40.24 13.15 4.05
N THR A 69 -41.53 12.85 4.13
CA THR A 69 -42.60 13.78 4.52
C THR A 69 -42.70 13.89 6.04
N ARG A 70 -42.85 15.11 6.56
CA ARG A 70 -43.06 15.38 8.00
C ARG A 70 -44.34 16.20 8.22
N ARG A 71 -44.94 16.07 9.42
CA ARG A 71 -46.22 16.70 9.83
C ARG A 71 -47.36 16.44 8.82
N ASN A 72 -47.91 15.22 8.82
CA ASN A 72 -49.11 14.85 8.04
C ASN A 72 -49.03 15.24 6.55
N GLU A 73 -47.91 14.95 5.88
CA GLU A 73 -47.74 15.14 4.42
C GLU A 73 -47.70 16.60 3.91
N LEU A 74 -47.69 17.62 4.78
CA LEU A 74 -47.71 19.02 4.32
C LEU A 74 -46.44 19.49 3.58
N TYR A 75 -45.28 18.89 3.85
CA TYR A 75 -44.05 19.21 3.13
C TYR A 75 -43.04 18.05 3.15
N SER A 76 -42.24 17.97 2.08
CA SER A 76 -41.10 17.07 1.96
C SER A 76 -39.82 17.76 2.41
N LYS A 77 -39.07 17.14 3.33
CA LYS A 77 -37.76 17.65 3.71
C LYS A 77 -36.74 17.22 2.66
N VAL A 78 -36.17 18.20 1.96
CA VAL A 78 -35.11 17.97 0.99
C VAL A 78 -33.75 18.36 1.56
N LYS A 79 -32.74 17.57 1.27
CA LYS A 79 -31.34 17.86 1.60
C LYS A 79 -30.52 17.91 0.32
N ILE A 80 -29.83 19.03 0.12
CA ILE A 80 -28.83 19.15 -0.94
C ILE A 80 -27.54 18.53 -0.43
N ILE A 81 -27.03 17.55 -1.15
CA ILE A 81 -25.76 16.88 -0.86
C ILE A 81 -24.77 17.28 -1.93
N GLU A 82 -23.66 17.86 -1.49
CA GLU A 82 -22.51 18.15 -2.34
C GLU A 82 -21.68 16.88 -2.56
N PHE A 83 -21.07 16.78 -3.74
CA PHE A 83 -20.15 15.70 -4.03
C PHE A 83 -18.98 15.72 -3.04
N ASN A 84 -18.69 14.56 -2.47
CA ASN A 84 -17.57 14.37 -1.56
C ASN A 84 -16.61 13.39 -2.22
N PRO A 85 -15.47 13.86 -2.75
CA PRO A 85 -14.48 13.00 -3.39
C PRO A 85 -13.86 11.94 -2.46
N ASN A 86 -13.99 12.09 -1.14
CA ASN A 86 -13.53 11.08 -0.17
C ASN A 86 -14.53 9.93 0.02
N SER A 87 -15.80 10.11 -0.38
CA SER A 87 -16.85 9.11 -0.20
C SER A 87 -16.90 8.17 -1.40
N ARG A 88 -16.52 6.90 -1.18
CA ARG A 88 -16.61 5.84 -2.20
C ARG A 88 -18.04 5.66 -2.72
N GLN A 89 -19.03 5.84 -1.85
CA GLN A 89 -20.45 5.80 -2.23
C GLN A 89 -20.83 6.96 -3.15
N HIS A 90 -20.35 8.18 -2.88
CA HIS A 90 -20.62 9.34 -3.74
C HIS A 90 -20.00 9.13 -5.12
N ILE A 91 -18.76 8.62 -5.18
CA ILE A 91 -18.07 8.30 -6.44
C ILE A 91 -18.87 7.25 -7.23
N ALA A 92 -19.23 6.13 -6.59
CA ALA A 92 -19.98 5.05 -7.24
C ALA A 92 -21.32 5.54 -7.79
N LYS A 93 -22.07 6.30 -6.98
CA LYS A 93 -23.36 6.87 -7.37
C LYS A 93 -23.22 7.75 -8.61
N ARG A 94 -22.29 8.69 -8.58
CA ARG A 94 -22.12 9.64 -9.68
C ARG A 94 -21.62 9.01 -10.97
N LEU A 95 -20.71 8.04 -10.88
CA LEU A 95 -20.28 7.27 -12.05
C LEU A 95 -21.43 6.46 -12.66
N LYS A 96 -22.30 5.87 -11.83
CA LYS A 96 -23.52 5.19 -12.31
C LYS A 96 -24.48 6.14 -13.00
N GLU A 97 -24.85 7.23 -12.33
CA GLU A 97 -25.87 8.18 -12.80
C GLU A 97 -25.44 8.99 -14.04
N LEU A 98 -24.21 9.51 -14.04
CA LEU A 98 -23.76 10.44 -15.08
C LEU A 98 -23.04 9.77 -16.25
N ARG A 99 -22.52 8.55 -16.05
CA ARG A 99 -21.68 7.85 -17.03
C ARG A 99 -22.16 6.43 -17.33
N GLY A 100 -23.27 5.99 -16.73
CA GLY A 100 -23.82 4.65 -16.95
C GLY A 100 -22.86 3.54 -16.51
N TRP A 101 -21.99 3.79 -15.53
CA TRP A 101 -21.01 2.79 -15.10
C TRP A 101 -21.68 1.60 -14.40
N GLU A 102 -21.45 0.40 -14.91
CA GLU A 102 -21.91 -0.85 -14.31
C GLU A 102 -20.77 -1.54 -13.52
N PRO A 103 -20.83 -1.54 -12.18
CA PRO A 103 -19.80 -2.19 -11.37
C PRO A 103 -19.87 -3.72 -11.49
N LYS A 104 -18.72 -4.34 -11.69
CA LYS A 104 -18.56 -5.81 -11.74
C LYS A 104 -18.17 -6.41 -10.39
N GLU A 105 -17.47 -5.63 -9.57
CA GLU A 105 -17.01 -6.03 -8.25
C GLU A 105 -17.77 -5.30 -7.15
N PHE A 106 -18.11 -6.04 -6.11
CA PHE A 106 -18.82 -5.54 -4.94
C PHE A 106 -18.06 -5.89 -3.68
N THR A 107 -18.16 -5.01 -2.69
CA THR A 107 -17.66 -5.24 -1.33
C THR A 107 -18.50 -6.29 -0.62
N PRO A 108 -18.02 -6.89 0.49
CA PRO A 108 -18.82 -7.86 1.27
C PRO A 108 -20.15 -7.29 1.77
N THR A 109 -20.27 -5.97 1.90
CA THR A 109 -21.49 -5.25 2.28
C THR A 109 -22.45 -5.00 1.11
N GLY A 110 -22.11 -5.45 -0.11
CA GLY A 110 -22.94 -5.30 -1.31
C GLY A 110 -22.78 -3.95 -2.03
N GLU A 111 -21.92 -3.06 -1.54
CA GLU A 111 -21.64 -1.78 -2.20
C GLU A 111 -20.67 -1.96 -3.36
N ALA A 112 -20.84 -1.17 -4.42
CA ALA A 112 -19.92 -1.18 -5.56
C ALA A 112 -18.49 -0.88 -5.08
N LYS A 113 -17.55 -1.76 -5.44
CA LYS A 113 -16.16 -1.58 -5.07
C LYS A 113 -15.58 -0.45 -5.94
N VAL A 114 -15.08 0.59 -5.28
CA VAL A 114 -14.43 1.74 -5.95
C VAL A 114 -13.05 1.89 -5.36
N ASP A 115 -12.05 1.34 -6.05
CA ASP A 115 -10.65 1.48 -5.70
C ASP A 115 -9.86 2.06 -6.89
N GLU A 116 -8.60 2.37 -6.65
CA GLU A 116 -7.68 2.91 -7.66
C GLU A 116 -7.53 1.94 -8.86
N SER A 117 -7.61 0.62 -8.62
CA SER A 117 -7.45 -0.40 -9.66
C SER A 117 -8.65 -0.47 -10.62
N ILE A 118 -9.85 -0.25 -10.10
CA ILE A 118 -11.08 -0.17 -10.90
C ILE A 118 -11.14 1.17 -11.62
N LEU A 119 -10.90 2.28 -10.91
CA LEU A 119 -10.98 3.62 -11.49
C LEU A 119 -9.96 3.84 -12.62
N SER A 120 -8.73 3.33 -12.47
CA SER A 120 -7.70 3.41 -13.52
C SER A 120 -8.02 2.62 -14.79
N LYS A 121 -8.89 1.60 -14.71
CA LYS A 121 -9.37 0.85 -15.89
C LYS A 121 -10.51 1.56 -16.62
N LEU A 122 -11.14 2.57 -16.00
CA LEU A 122 -12.22 3.33 -16.62
C LEU A 122 -11.64 4.37 -17.59
N LYS A 123 -12.21 4.45 -18.80
CA LYS A 123 -11.76 5.39 -19.85
C LYS A 123 -12.28 6.82 -19.67
N PHE A 124 -12.97 7.12 -18.56
CA PHE A 124 -13.54 8.43 -18.30
C PHE A 124 -12.46 9.38 -17.75
N PRO A 125 -12.31 10.61 -18.31
CA PRO A 125 -11.34 11.60 -17.79
C PRO A 125 -11.52 11.88 -16.29
N GLU A 126 -12.76 11.89 -15.81
CA GLU A 126 -13.08 12.12 -14.40
C GLU A 126 -12.58 10.99 -13.50
N ALA A 127 -12.58 9.74 -13.99
CA ALA A 127 -12.08 8.60 -13.23
C ALA A 127 -10.56 8.69 -13.02
N GLN A 128 -9.83 9.23 -14.01
CA GLN A 128 -8.40 9.51 -13.87
C GLN A 128 -8.14 10.60 -12.82
N LYS A 129 -8.88 11.72 -12.89
CA LYS A 129 -8.80 12.79 -11.88
C LYS A 129 -9.15 12.29 -10.47
N MET A 130 -10.17 11.44 -10.35
CA MET A 130 -10.52 10.78 -9.09
C MET A 130 -9.39 9.88 -8.58
N THR A 131 -8.73 9.14 -9.47
CA THR A 131 -7.61 8.25 -9.10
C THR A 131 -6.43 9.08 -8.57
N GLU A 132 -6.12 10.20 -9.22
CA GLU A 132 -5.09 11.14 -8.77
C GLU A 132 -5.43 11.76 -7.41
N TYR A 133 -6.67 12.25 -7.25
CA TYR A 133 -7.14 12.82 -5.99
C TYR A 133 -7.02 11.84 -4.81
N LEU A 134 -7.43 10.57 -5.01
CA LEU A 134 -7.32 9.54 -3.99
C LEU A 134 -5.86 9.21 -3.64
N MET A 135 -4.99 9.18 -4.64
CA MET A 135 -3.56 8.98 -4.45
C MET A 135 -2.95 10.14 -3.64
N LEU A 136 -3.29 11.39 -3.96
CA LEU A 136 -2.86 12.57 -3.21
C LEU A 136 -3.32 12.49 -1.75
N ASN A 137 -4.59 12.15 -1.50
CA ASN A 137 -5.11 11.99 -0.15
C ASN A 137 -4.40 10.90 0.65
N LYS A 138 -4.03 9.80 0.00
CA LYS A 138 -3.23 8.75 0.63
C LYS A 138 -1.86 9.29 1.06
N ARG A 139 -1.19 10.09 0.21
CA ARG A 139 0.11 10.71 0.53
C ARG A 139 -0.03 11.74 1.66
N ILE A 140 -1.02 12.62 1.57
CA ILE A 140 -1.29 13.66 2.57
C ILE A 140 -1.64 13.03 3.93
N SER A 141 -2.44 11.96 3.93
CA SER A 141 -2.78 11.23 5.16
C SER A 141 -1.53 10.62 5.82
N GLN A 142 -0.63 10.01 5.05
CA GLN A 142 0.64 9.49 5.56
C GLN A 142 1.58 10.60 6.06
N LEU A 143 1.59 11.76 5.39
CA LEU A 143 2.51 12.85 5.67
C LEU A 143 2.07 13.75 6.84
N ALA A 144 0.80 14.19 6.84
CA ALA A 144 0.33 15.29 7.69
C ALA A 144 -1.02 15.05 8.37
N GLU A 145 -2.03 14.55 7.66
CA GLU A 145 -3.42 14.64 8.13
C GLU A 145 -3.91 13.40 8.88
N GLY A 146 -3.34 12.22 8.59
CA GLY A 146 -3.71 10.97 9.26
C GLY A 146 -3.36 10.95 10.75
N GLU A 147 -3.96 10.06 11.52
CA GLU A 147 -3.68 9.94 12.96
C GLU A 147 -2.20 9.58 13.23
N GLN A 148 -1.63 8.73 12.38
CA GLN A 148 -0.23 8.32 12.44
C GLN A 148 0.64 9.04 11.40
N ALA A 149 0.29 10.28 11.06
CA ALA A 149 1.05 11.07 10.10
C ALA A 149 2.48 11.36 10.60
N TRP A 150 3.45 11.38 9.67
CA TRP A 150 4.86 11.62 10.00
C TRP A 150 5.10 12.94 10.72
N LEU A 151 4.48 14.03 10.25
CA LEU A 151 4.59 15.36 10.87
C LEU A 151 3.98 15.43 12.28
N LYS A 152 3.06 14.53 12.64
CA LYS A 152 2.49 14.47 14.01
C LYS A 152 3.36 13.64 14.96
N LEU A 153 4.14 12.70 14.42
CA LEU A 153 4.89 11.72 15.20
C LEU A 153 6.38 12.02 15.27
N VAL A 154 6.87 12.99 14.49
CA VAL A 154 8.23 13.50 14.62
C VAL A 154 8.44 14.12 16.00
N LYS A 155 9.54 13.76 16.65
CA LYS A 155 9.98 14.29 17.94
C LYS A 155 11.46 14.60 17.84
N ASN A 156 11.85 15.84 18.16
CA ASN A 156 13.25 16.30 18.09
C ASN A 156 13.90 16.03 16.70
N GLY A 157 13.14 16.21 15.62
CA GLY A 157 13.59 15.95 14.25
C GLY A 157 13.79 14.47 13.90
N ARG A 158 13.22 13.54 14.66
CA ARG A 158 13.30 12.09 14.41
C ARG A 158 11.95 11.42 14.53
N ILE A 159 11.77 10.32 13.78
CA ILE A 159 10.59 9.47 13.86
C ILE A 159 10.98 8.14 14.50
N HIS A 160 10.26 7.76 15.55
CA HIS A 160 10.47 6.56 16.34
C HIS A 160 9.38 5.53 16.05
N GLY A 161 9.41 4.93 14.85
CA GLY A 161 8.40 3.96 14.42
C GLY A 161 8.53 2.64 15.19
N ARG A 162 7.44 2.18 15.79
CA ARG A 162 7.43 0.94 16.59
C ARG A 162 7.53 -0.31 15.71
N VAL A 163 8.19 -1.33 16.24
CA VAL A 163 8.40 -2.64 15.64
C VAL A 163 7.90 -3.71 16.62
N ASN A 164 6.92 -4.49 16.21
CA ASN A 164 6.58 -5.74 16.87
C ASN A 164 7.35 -6.86 16.16
N THR A 165 8.33 -7.44 16.84
CA THR A 165 9.30 -8.39 16.28
C THR A 165 8.65 -9.64 15.70
N MET A 166 7.58 -10.14 16.31
CA MET A 166 6.77 -11.28 15.85
C MET A 166 5.32 -10.88 15.57
N GLY A 167 5.12 -9.76 14.86
CA GLY A 167 3.78 -9.22 14.62
C GLY A 167 2.92 -9.98 13.61
N ALA A 168 3.54 -10.69 12.66
CA ALA A 168 2.83 -11.49 11.66
C ALA A 168 2.78 -12.97 12.02
N ALA A 169 1.81 -13.72 11.47
CA ALA A 169 1.70 -15.17 11.69
C ALA A 169 2.93 -15.96 11.21
N THR A 170 3.69 -15.42 10.25
CA THR A 170 4.96 -15.99 9.75
C THR A 170 6.18 -15.55 10.56
N SER A 171 5.97 -14.91 11.72
CA SER A 171 7.02 -14.32 12.57
C SER A 171 7.78 -13.15 11.92
N ARG A 172 7.29 -12.58 10.82
CA ARG A 172 7.80 -11.30 10.31
C ARG A 172 7.47 -10.17 11.29
N CYS A 173 8.35 -9.19 11.37
CA CYS A 173 8.08 -7.97 12.12
C CYS A 173 6.86 -7.24 11.53
N SER A 174 6.06 -6.62 12.39
CA SER A 174 5.06 -5.62 11.99
C SER A 174 5.45 -4.24 12.51
N HIS A 175 5.03 -3.19 11.81
CA HIS A 175 5.45 -1.81 12.09
C HIS A 175 4.24 -0.91 12.29
N ALA A 176 4.32 0.02 13.23
CA ALA A 176 3.23 0.95 13.54
C ALA A 176 3.72 2.25 14.19
N THR A 177 2.89 3.30 14.14
CA THR A 177 3.11 4.56 14.87
C THR A 177 4.44 5.29 14.57
N PRO A 178 4.72 5.68 13.32
CA PRO A 178 4.04 5.30 12.07
C PRO A 178 4.61 3.98 11.52
N ASN A 179 3.90 3.37 10.58
CA ASN A 179 4.42 2.22 9.84
C ASN A 179 5.49 2.67 8.82
N LEU A 180 6.77 2.61 9.23
CA LEU A 180 7.91 2.97 8.38
C LEU A 180 8.21 1.97 7.26
N ALA A 181 7.67 0.75 7.31
CA ALA A 181 7.78 -0.22 6.22
C ALA A 181 6.82 0.08 5.04
N GLN A 182 5.93 1.07 5.19
CA GLN A 182 4.99 1.50 4.15
C GLN A 182 5.31 2.88 3.55
N VAL A 183 6.55 3.37 3.71
CA VAL A 183 7.01 4.55 2.98
C VAL A 183 6.91 4.27 1.46
N PRO A 184 6.23 5.14 0.68
CA PRO A 184 6.03 4.91 -0.74
C PRO A 184 7.32 4.55 -1.49
N ASN A 185 7.22 3.59 -2.41
CA ASN A 185 8.36 3.22 -3.26
C ASN A 185 8.72 4.39 -4.20
N SER A 186 9.98 4.51 -4.61
CA SER A 186 10.46 5.66 -5.41
C SER A 186 9.78 5.81 -6.77
N ASN A 187 9.29 4.71 -7.35
CA ASN A 187 8.62 4.69 -8.65
C ASN A 187 7.14 5.10 -8.57
N ALA A 188 6.56 5.12 -7.36
CA ALA A 188 5.21 5.57 -7.14
C ALA A 188 5.16 7.11 -7.20
N PRO A 189 4.01 7.69 -7.56
CA PRO A 189 3.85 9.15 -7.51
C PRO A 189 4.22 9.71 -6.13
N PHE A 190 5.06 10.75 -6.16
CA PHE A 190 5.68 11.40 -5.00
C PHE A 190 6.57 10.51 -4.12
N GLY A 191 6.90 9.30 -4.57
CA GLY A 191 7.64 8.32 -3.79
C GLY A 191 9.06 8.76 -3.44
N THR A 192 9.80 9.26 -4.43
CA THR A 192 11.14 9.84 -4.22
C THR A 192 11.10 11.03 -3.27
N ALA A 193 10.09 11.89 -3.39
CA ALA A 193 9.90 13.04 -2.51
C ALA A 193 9.60 12.61 -1.07
N CYS A 194 8.76 11.59 -0.86
CA CYS A 194 8.52 11.03 0.47
C CYS A 194 9.78 10.39 1.07
N ARG A 195 10.55 9.63 0.27
CA ARG A 195 11.78 8.96 0.74
C ARG A 195 12.88 9.94 1.09
N SER A 196 13.00 11.07 0.38
CA SER A 196 14.02 12.09 0.65
C SER A 196 13.78 12.87 1.96
N LEU A 197 12.61 12.75 2.57
CA LEU A 197 12.34 13.28 3.91
C LEU A 197 13.08 12.52 5.01
N PHE A 198 13.42 11.25 4.76
CA PHE A 198 14.17 10.42 5.69
C PHE A 198 15.65 10.51 5.34
N THR A 199 16.46 11.06 6.24
CA THR A 199 17.87 11.43 5.97
C THR A 199 18.81 10.85 7.02
N SER A 200 20.12 11.00 6.82
CA SER A 200 21.15 10.78 7.85
C SER A 200 21.39 12.03 8.68
N ASP A 201 22.06 11.85 9.83
CA ASP A 201 22.56 12.95 10.64
C ASP A 201 23.72 13.68 9.95
N ARG A 202 24.02 14.90 10.41
CA ARG A 202 25.07 15.74 9.82
C ARG A 202 26.43 15.06 9.94
N GLY A 203 27.07 14.81 8.80
CA GLY A 203 28.37 14.13 8.73
C GLY A 203 28.27 12.62 8.54
N GLU A 204 27.05 12.06 8.56
CA GLU A 204 26.78 10.64 8.35
C GLU A 204 26.15 10.38 6.97
N LYS A 205 26.11 9.10 6.58
CA LYS A 205 25.45 8.63 5.37
C LYS A 205 24.53 7.46 5.68
N LEU A 206 23.41 7.36 4.98
CA LEU A 206 22.53 6.19 5.03
C LEU A 206 23.12 5.05 4.18
N LEU A 207 23.21 3.85 4.78
CA LEU A 207 23.56 2.62 4.09
C LEU A 207 22.31 1.74 3.97
N GLY A 208 21.84 1.54 2.74
CA GLY A 208 20.77 0.59 2.44
C GLY A 208 21.34 -0.78 2.15
N VAL A 209 20.85 -1.82 2.83
CA VAL A 209 21.21 -3.22 2.59
C VAL A 209 19.92 -4.02 2.42
N ASP A 210 19.87 -4.83 1.36
CA ASP A 210 18.75 -5.72 1.06
C ASP A 210 19.29 -7.08 0.62
N VAL A 211 18.58 -8.16 0.95
CA VAL A 211 18.96 -9.52 0.60
C VAL A 211 18.41 -9.87 -0.77
N SER A 212 19.31 -9.98 -1.76
CA SER A 212 18.94 -10.22 -3.15
C SER A 212 18.15 -11.51 -3.35
N GLY A 213 16.86 -11.39 -3.66
CA GLY A 213 16.00 -12.52 -4.01
C GLY A 213 15.82 -13.54 -2.88
N LEU A 214 15.76 -13.09 -1.62
CA LEU A 214 15.69 -13.96 -0.44
C LEU A 214 14.66 -15.08 -0.58
N GLU A 215 13.44 -14.78 -1.02
CA GLU A 215 12.38 -15.78 -1.09
C GLU A 215 12.62 -16.86 -2.15
N LEU A 216 13.18 -16.49 -3.32
CA LEU A 216 13.57 -17.47 -4.34
C LEU A 216 14.75 -18.33 -3.86
N ARG A 217 15.66 -17.75 -3.06
CA ARG A 217 16.74 -18.53 -2.42
C ARG A 217 16.18 -19.50 -1.39
N CYS A 218 15.23 -19.08 -0.57
CA CYS A 218 14.53 -19.97 0.36
C CYS A 218 13.79 -21.10 -0.39
N LEU A 219 13.09 -20.77 -1.48
CA LEU A 219 12.47 -21.78 -2.34
C LEU A 219 13.51 -22.78 -2.86
N SER A 220 14.64 -22.28 -3.40
CA SER A 220 15.72 -23.12 -3.92
C SER A 220 16.28 -24.08 -2.86
N HIS A 221 16.38 -23.62 -1.62
CA HIS A 221 16.82 -24.45 -0.50
C HIS A 221 15.85 -25.62 -0.26
N TYR A 222 14.54 -25.37 -0.24
CA TYR A 222 13.55 -26.44 -0.08
C TYR A 222 13.44 -27.35 -1.30
N LEU A 223 13.59 -26.80 -2.52
CA LEU A 223 13.57 -27.58 -3.76
C LEU A 223 14.78 -28.51 -3.91
N SER A 224 15.92 -28.19 -3.26
CA SER A 224 17.16 -28.97 -3.36
C SER A 224 17.00 -30.46 -3.00
N LEU A 225 15.99 -30.81 -2.21
CA LEU A 225 15.64 -32.20 -1.88
C LEU A 225 15.02 -32.97 -3.05
N TYR A 226 14.52 -32.28 -4.07
CA TYR A 226 13.77 -32.83 -5.20
C TYR A 226 14.46 -32.62 -6.54
N ASP A 227 15.33 -31.62 -6.66
CA ASP A 227 15.99 -31.23 -7.92
C ASP A 227 17.52 -31.28 -7.86
N ASP A 228 18.09 -31.90 -6.82
CA ASP A 228 19.54 -31.97 -6.57
C ASP A 228 20.24 -30.58 -6.65
N GLY A 229 19.51 -29.54 -6.25
CA GLY A 229 19.94 -28.15 -6.21
C GLY A 229 20.02 -27.48 -7.59
N GLU A 230 19.39 -28.03 -8.62
CA GLU A 230 19.38 -27.46 -9.97
C GLU A 230 18.86 -26.02 -9.99
N TYR A 231 17.72 -25.76 -9.35
CA TYR A 231 17.13 -24.42 -9.29
C TYR A 231 18.05 -23.42 -8.57
N GLY A 232 18.68 -23.86 -7.48
CA GLY A 232 19.66 -23.06 -6.74
C GLY A 232 20.88 -22.69 -7.56
N LYS A 233 21.39 -23.63 -8.39
CA LYS A 233 22.52 -23.36 -9.31
C LYS A 233 22.12 -22.31 -10.33
N LYS A 234 20.99 -22.49 -11.03
CA LYS A 234 20.48 -21.52 -12.02
C LYS A 234 20.25 -20.14 -11.40
N LEU A 235 19.74 -20.08 -10.17
CA LEU A 235 19.54 -18.82 -9.47
C LEU A 235 20.84 -18.03 -9.24
N LEU A 236 21.97 -18.73 -9.07
CA LEU A 236 23.28 -18.12 -8.84
C LEU A 236 24.07 -17.87 -10.13
N SER A 237 23.90 -18.70 -11.15
CA SER A 237 24.68 -18.64 -12.40
C SER A 237 23.98 -17.88 -13.52
N GLU A 238 22.65 -17.75 -13.48
CA GLU A 238 21.83 -17.24 -14.57
C GLU A 238 20.83 -16.18 -14.09
N ASP A 239 20.14 -15.53 -15.03
CA ASP A 239 19.00 -14.68 -14.70
C ASP A 239 17.77 -15.55 -14.44
N ILE A 240 17.51 -15.82 -13.16
CA ILE A 240 16.41 -16.68 -12.72
C ILE A 240 15.04 -16.23 -13.24
N HIS A 241 14.87 -14.94 -13.51
CA HIS A 241 13.62 -14.43 -14.08
C HIS A 241 13.43 -14.85 -15.54
N THR A 242 14.51 -14.95 -16.31
CA THR A 242 14.49 -15.48 -17.68
C THR A 242 14.23 -16.98 -17.69
N VAL A 243 14.87 -17.73 -16.78
CA VAL A 243 14.60 -19.17 -16.61
C VAL A 243 13.11 -19.41 -16.27
N ASN A 244 12.57 -18.64 -15.32
CA ASN A 244 11.15 -18.72 -14.97
C ASN A 244 10.24 -18.25 -16.12
N GLN A 245 10.67 -17.26 -16.89
CA GLN A 245 9.94 -16.76 -18.06
C GLN A 245 9.79 -17.85 -19.11
N GLU A 246 10.88 -18.52 -19.48
CA GLU A 246 10.88 -19.61 -20.45
C GLU A 246 10.05 -20.80 -19.97
N ALA A 247 10.22 -21.19 -18.70
CA ALA A 247 9.46 -22.29 -18.10
C ALA A 247 7.94 -22.02 -18.07
N ALA A 248 7.54 -20.77 -17.85
CA ALA A 248 6.14 -20.36 -17.80
C ALA A 248 5.58 -19.90 -19.16
N GLY A 249 6.40 -19.86 -20.23
CA GLY A 249 5.98 -19.39 -21.54
C GLY A 249 5.59 -17.91 -21.58
N LEU A 250 6.20 -17.07 -20.74
CA LEU A 250 5.83 -15.66 -20.58
C LEU A 250 6.53 -14.75 -21.60
N ALA A 251 5.84 -13.70 -22.01
CA ALA A 251 6.35 -12.79 -23.04
C ALA A 251 7.52 -11.92 -22.56
N THR A 252 7.56 -11.58 -21.26
CA THR A 252 8.57 -10.67 -20.70
C THR A 252 9.09 -11.12 -19.35
N ARG A 253 10.33 -10.72 -19.06
CA ARG A 253 11.01 -10.92 -17.78
C ARG A 253 10.27 -10.28 -16.60
N ASP A 254 9.73 -9.09 -16.78
CA ASP A 254 9.01 -8.36 -15.71
C ASP A 254 7.68 -9.04 -15.37
N GLN A 255 6.99 -9.60 -16.36
CA GLN A 255 5.83 -10.48 -16.11
C GLN A 255 6.25 -11.72 -15.33
N ALA A 256 7.36 -12.38 -15.70
CA ALA A 256 7.87 -13.55 -14.97
C ALA A 256 8.22 -13.26 -13.51
N LYS A 257 8.79 -12.07 -13.24
CA LYS A 257 9.02 -11.61 -11.87
C LYS A 257 7.71 -11.44 -11.10
N THR A 258 6.71 -10.78 -11.68
CA THR A 258 5.42 -10.56 -11.00
C THR A 258 4.67 -11.89 -10.79
N PHE A 259 4.72 -12.76 -11.79
CA PHE A 259 4.15 -14.10 -11.79
C PHE A 259 4.75 -14.95 -10.67
N ILE A 260 6.08 -15.08 -10.59
CA ILE A 260 6.70 -16.02 -9.64
C ILE A 260 6.41 -15.63 -8.18
N TYR A 261 6.46 -14.34 -7.85
CA TYR A 261 6.10 -13.88 -6.51
C TYR A 261 4.59 -14.02 -6.25
N GLY A 262 3.74 -13.72 -7.24
CA GLY A 262 2.30 -13.94 -7.13
C GLY A 262 1.96 -15.39 -6.84
N PHE A 263 2.56 -16.32 -7.59
CA PHE A 263 2.43 -17.76 -7.40
C PHE A 263 2.90 -18.20 -6.00
N LEU A 264 4.09 -17.77 -5.57
CA LEU A 264 4.63 -18.13 -4.24
C LEU A 264 3.77 -17.61 -3.09
N TYR A 265 3.10 -16.48 -3.27
CA TYR A 265 2.15 -15.94 -2.29
C TYR A 265 0.72 -16.47 -2.44
N GLY A 266 0.49 -17.47 -3.30
CA GLY A 266 -0.81 -18.13 -3.44
C GLY A 266 -1.83 -17.34 -4.24
N ALA A 267 -1.40 -16.56 -5.24
CA ALA A 267 -2.32 -15.96 -6.20
C ALA A 267 -3.12 -17.05 -6.93
N GLY A 268 -4.46 -16.95 -6.88
CA GLY A 268 -5.35 -17.87 -7.59
C GLY A 268 -5.37 -17.64 -9.10
N ASP A 269 -5.95 -18.58 -9.84
CA ASP A 269 -5.92 -18.64 -11.31
C ASP A 269 -6.31 -17.34 -12.01
N GLN A 270 -7.40 -16.70 -11.56
CA GLN A 270 -7.84 -15.42 -12.11
C GLN A 270 -6.77 -14.33 -11.97
N LYS A 271 -6.09 -14.27 -10.81
CA LYS A 271 -5.08 -13.25 -10.55
C LYS A 271 -3.80 -13.51 -11.34
N ILE A 272 -3.44 -14.78 -11.49
CA ILE A 272 -2.33 -15.17 -12.37
C ILE A 272 -2.63 -14.78 -13.82
N GLY A 273 -3.84 -15.08 -14.33
CA GLY A 273 -4.28 -14.65 -15.66
C GLY A 273 -4.19 -13.13 -15.86
N GLU A 274 -4.65 -12.33 -14.89
CA GLU A 274 -4.50 -10.86 -14.96
C GLU A 274 -3.05 -10.38 -15.04
N ILE A 275 -2.10 -11.10 -14.42
CA ILE A 275 -0.68 -10.72 -14.41
C ILE A 275 -0.04 -11.01 -15.77
N VAL A 276 -0.41 -12.12 -16.40
CA VAL A 276 0.28 -12.64 -17.59
C VAL A 276 -0.40 -12.26 -18.91
N GLY A 277 -1.69 -11.87 -18.86
CA GLY A 277 -2.51 -11.53 -20.03
C GLY A 277 -3.21 -12.75 -20.61
#